data_AF-A0A014LV56-F1
#
_entry.id   AF-A0A014LV56-F1
#
_cell.length_a   1.000
_cell.length_b   1.000
_cell.length_c   1.000
_cell.angle_alpha   90.00
_cell.angle_beta   90.00
_cell.angle_gamma   90.00
#
_symmetry.space_group_name_H-M   'P 1'
#
loop_
_entity.id
_entity.type
_entity.pdbx_description
1 polymer ?
#
loop_
_entity_poly.entity_id
_entity_poly.type
_entity_poly.pdbx_seq_one_letter_code
_entity_poly.pdbx_strand_id
1 'polypeptide(L)'
;MIPLMGRFMWGRTAAGVLLAAAVMGTNACGGETEPQKQPAAKPKAPSVSEATTTFQNAVDEFDTSDGCPEAAGECWDKMQAVAKPMRALRKAMNADKATGPEFWREAYVLLDKMQDGMDVGEDAFTNRPAVLGSAHDLSDWLDEHPTR
;
A
#
# COMPACT_ATOMS: atom_id res chain seq x y z
N MET A 1 25.13 -40.01 -3.77
CA MET A 1 26.07 -38.92 -4.10
C MET A 1 25.24 -37.70 -4.47
N ILE A 2 25.44 -36.60 -3.75
CA ILE A 2 24.85 -35.25 -3.96
C ILE A 2 26.06 -34.33 -4.29
N PRO A 3 25.94 -33.31 -5.16
CA PRO A 3 25.50 -31.95 -4.76
C PRO A 3 24.43 -31.41 -5.73
N LEU A 4 23.36 -30.66 -5.38
CA LEU A 4 23.18 -29.41 -4.61
C LEU A 4 23.92 -28.19 -5.18
N MET A 5 23.22 -27.05 -5.15
CA MET A 5 23.59 -25.68 -5.56
C MET A 5 23.17 -25.28 -7.00
N GLY A 6 22.58 -24.11 -7.25
CA GLY A 6 22.81 -22.85 -6.54
C GLY A 6 21.57 -21.95 -6.39
N ARG A 7 21.37 -21.52 -5.15
CA ARG A 7 20.73 -20.25 -4.77
C ARG A 7 21.60 -19.10 -5.30
N PHE A 8 21.04 -18.20 -6.08
CA PHE A 8 21.65 -16.90 -6.34
C PHE A 8 21.49 -16.00 -5.10
N MET A 9 22.51 -16.01 -4.24
CA MET A 9 22.76 -14.93 -3.28
C MET A 9 23.50 -13.83 -4.03
N TRP A 10 22.92 -12.62 -4.12
CA TRP A 10 23.72 -11.45 -4.47
C TRP A 10 24.46 -10.97 -3.23
N GLY A 11 25.79 -11.08 -3.33
CA GLY A 11 26.74 -10.88 -2.26
C GLY A 11 27.05 -9.41 -1.97
N ARG A 12 27.48 -9.23 -0.72
CA ARG A 12 28.28 -8.11 -0.23
C ARG A 12 29.60 -8.02 -1.02
N THR A 13 29.95 -6.82 -1.44
CA THR A 13 31.28 -6.38 -1.86
C THR A 13 31.49 -4.99 -1.28
N ALA A 14 32.67 -4.49 -0.94
CA ALA A 14 33.95 -5.02 -0.47
C ALA A 14 34.69 -3.77 0.02
N ALA A 15 35.53 -3.91 1.05
CA ALA A 15 36.37 -2.83 1.57
C ALA A 15 37.59 -2.53 0.68
N GLY A 16 38.10 -1.29 0.73
CA GLY A 16 39.40 -0.84 0.20
C GLY A 16 39.51 0.69 0.29
N VAL A 17 39.97 1.29 1.39
CA VAL A 17 41.35 1.60 1.82
C VAL A 17 41.98 2.83 1.13
N LEU A 18 42.10 3.89 1.95
CA LEU A 18 43.10 4.97 2.06
C LEU A 18 43.35 5.95 0.89
N LEU A 19 43.25 7.24 1.22
CA LEU A 19 44.39 8.17 1.16
C LEU A 19 44.16 9.34 2.14
N ALA A 20 45.11 9.47 3.07
CA ALA A 20 45.20 10.58 4.00
C ALA A 20 45.82 11.80 3.31
N ALA A 21 45.23 12.98 3.52
CA ALA A 21 45.91 14.25 3.37
C ALA A 21 45.68 15.04 4.65
N ALA A 22 46.71 15.09 5.49
CA ALA A 22 46.78 15.95 6.65
C ALA A 22 47.00 17.39 6.16
N VAL A 23 46.14 18.31 6.58
CA VAL A 23 46.46 19.73 6.64
C VAL A 23 46.16 20.19 8.06
N MET A 24 47.22 20.51 8.81
CA MET A 24 47.09 21.18 10.10
C MET A 24 46.67 22.63 9.84
N GLY A 25 45.53 23.01 10.39
CA GLY A 25 45.03 24.38 10.47
C GLY A 25 44.65 24.69 11.92
N THR A 26 45.06 25.86 12.39
CA THR A 26 45.24 26.27 13.78
C THR A 26 43.95 26.52 14.57
N ASN A 27 43.98 26.19 15.87
CA ASN A 27 43.22 26.74 17.00
C ASN A 27 41.92 27.52 16.70
N ALA A 28 40.77 26.86 16.83
CA ALA A 28 39.52 27.48 17.27
C ALA A 28 38.66 26.42 17.99
N CYS A 29 38.71 26.44 19.32
CA CYS A 29 37.83 25.67 20.17
C CYS A 29 36.46 26.35 20.16
N GLY A 30 35.46 25.73 19.50
CA GLY A 30 34.14 26.35 19.38
C GLY A 30 33.06 25.56 18.63
N GLY A 31 33.17 24.23 18.59
CA GLY A 31 32.06 23.29 18.43
C GLY A 31 31.02 23.57 17.34
N GLU A 32 31.41 23.45 16.06
CA GLU A 32 30.45 23.31 14.96
C GLU A 32 30.05 21.84 14.82
N THR A 33 28.83 21.53 15.27
CA THR A 33 28.22 20.22 15.11
C THR A 33 27.98 19.99 13.62
N GLU A 34 28.76 19.09 13.01
CA GLU A 34 28.45 18.56 11.68
C GLU A 34 27.01 18.03 11.66
N PRO A 35 26.20 18.38 10.65
CA PRO A 35 24.82 17.91 10.58
C PRO A 35 24.84 16.40 10.43
N GLN A 36 24.50 15.71 11.52
CA GLN A 36 24.18 14.29 11.50
C GLN A 36 23.18 14.06 10.39
N LYS A 37 23.56 13.26 9.40
CA LYS A 37 22.70 12.80 8.32
C LYS A 37 21.54 12.04 8.98
N GLN A 38 20.44 12.74 9.21
CA GLN A 38 19.23 12.18 9.79
C GLN A 38 18.83 11.00 8.89
N PRO A 39 18.56 9.81 9.45
CA PRO A 39 18.01 8.72 8.67
C PRO A 39 16.73 9.22 8.01
N ALA A 40 16.63 9.04 6.69
CA ALA A 40 15.44 9.41 5.94
C ALA A 40 14.22 8.83 6.65
N ALA A 41 13.29 9.70 7.04
CA ALA A 41 12.06 9.29 7.68
C ALA A 41 11.39 8.24 6.78
N LYS A 42 11.07 7.07 7.35
CA LYS A 42 10.28 6.07 6.65
C LYS A 42 9.03 6.77 6.12
N PRO A 43 8.62 6.54 4.85
CA PRO A 43 7.38 7.09 4.34
C PRO A 43 6.26 6.77 5.32
N LYS A 44 5.62 7.81 5.87
CA LYS A 44 4.49 7.63 6.76
C LYS A 44 3.41 6.94 5.93
N ALA A 45 2.94 5.78 6.40
CA ALA A 45 1.77 5.16 5.77
C ALA A 45 0.61 6.15 5.83
N PRO A 46 -0.24 6.21 4.79
CA PRO A 46 -1.44 7.06 4.83
C PRO A 46 -2.26 6.71 6.07
N SER A 47 -2.85 7.73 6.66
CA SER A 47 -3.84 7.52 7.73
C SER A 47 -5.05 6.74 7.19
N VAL A 48 -5.83 6.16 8.09
CA VAL A 48 -7.08 5.48 7.71
C VAL A 48 -8.01 6.44 7.00
N SER A 49 -8.19 7.66 7.52
CA SER A 49 -9.04 8.68 6.89
C SER A 49 -8.61 9.01 5.46
N GLU A 50 -7.32 9.26 5.21
CA GLU A 50 -6.82 9.52 3.85
C GLU A 50 -7.03 8.33 2.91
N ALA A 51 -6.83 7.11 3.42
CA ALA A 51 -7.03 5.90 2.63
C ALA A 51 -8.51 5.64 2.33
N THR A 52 -9.40 5.93 3.28
CA THR A 52 -10.86 5.89 3.11
C THR A 52 -11.29 6.86 2.02
N THR A 53 -10.91 8.14 2.09
CA THR A 53 -11.24 9.11 1.04
C THR A 53 -10.71 8.68 -0.32
N THR A 54 -9.48 8.16 -0.40
CA THR A 54 -8.92 7.68 -1.67
C THR A 54 -9.70 6.50 -2.24
N PHE A 55 -10.16 5.59 -1.38
CA PHE A 55 -10.99 4.46 -1.78
C PHE A 55 -12.37 4.90 -2.25
N GLN A 56 -13.07 5.72 -1.47
CA GLN A 56 -14.40 6.22 -1.80
C GLN A 56 -14.38 7.05 -3.09
N ASN A 57 -13.37 7.91 -3.30
CA ASN A 57 -13.20 8.63 -4.55
C ASN A 57 -13.05 7.70 -5.77
N ALA A 58 -12.40 6.54 -5.61
CA ALA A 58 -12.27 5.58 -6.70
C ALA A 58 -13.58 4.85 -7.00
N VAL A 59 -14.42 4.65 -5.98
CA VAL A 59 -15.80 4.15 -6.14
C VAL A 59 -16.66 5.21 -6.85
N ASP A 60 -16.60 6.47 -6.41
CA ASP A 60 -17.32 7.58 -7.04
C ASP A 60 -16.89 7.81 -8.50
N GLU A 61 -15.59 7.72 -8.79
CA GLU A 61 -15.07 7.80 -10.16
C GLU A 61 -15.57 6.64 -11.02
N PHE A 62 -15.68 5.44 -10.45
CA PHE A 62 -16.30 4.31 -11.14
C PHE A 62 -17.78 4.59 -11.44
N ASP A 63 -18.55 5.10 -10.48
CA ASP A 63 -19.99 5.39 -10.62
C ASP A 63 -20.30 6.54 -11.58
N THR A 64 -19.40 7.51 -11.65
CA THR A 64 -19.50 8.63 -12.59
C THR A 64 -18.97 8.30 -13.98
N SER A 65 -18.24 7.19 -14.12
CA SER A 65 -17.92 6.60 -15.41
C SER A 65 -19.09 5.75 -15.92
N ASP A 66 -19.09 5.35 -17.20
CA ASP A 66 -20.12 4.46 -17.78
C ASP A 66 -20.13 3.03 -17.17
N GLY A 67 -19.60 2.83 -15.96
CA GLY A 67 -19.51 1.55 -15.26
C GLY A 67 -18.64 0.53 -16.00
N CYS A 68 -18.93 -0.75 -15.81
CA CYS A 68 -18.37 -1.82 -16.63
C CYS A 68 -19.12 -1.93 -17.97
N PRO A 69 -18.43 -1.99 -19.11
CA PRO A 69 -19.03 -2.41 -20.37
C PRO A 69 -19.69 -3.79 -20.23
N GLU A 70 -20.74 -4.07 -21.01
CA GLU A 70 -21.34 -5.40 -21.00
C GLU A 70 -20.31 -6.46 -21.39
N ALA A 71 -19.46 -6.24 -22.39
CA ALA A 71 -18.47 -7.25 -22.79
C ALA A 71 -17.48 -7.61 -21.65
N ALA A 72 -17.29 -8.91 -21.42
CA ALA A 72 -16.26 -9.43 -20.52
C ALA A 72 -14.85 -9.17 -21.10
N GLY A 73 -13.88 -8.93 -20.23
CA GLY A 73 -12.50 -8.56 -20.59
C GLY A 73 -12.27 -7.05 -20.71
N GLU A 74 -13.33 -6.23 -20.76
CA GLU A 74 -13.24 -4.78 -20.94
C GLU A 74 -13.37 -3.97 -19.63
N CYS A 75 -13.75 -4.60 -18.51
CA CYS A 75 -13.87 -3.94 -17.21
C CYS A 75 -12.66 -4.13 -16.29
N TRP A 76 -11.66 -4.93 -16.71
CA TRP A 76 -10.55 -5.29 -15.83
C TRP A 76 -9.79 -4.09 -15.26
N ASP A 77 -9.52 -3.08 -16.09
CA ASP A 77 -8.78 -1.88 -15.65
C ASP A 77 -9.57 -1.05 -14.62
N LYS A 78 -10.91 -1.01 -14.74
CA LYS A 78 -11.78 -0.35 -13.77
C LYS A 78 -11.80 -1.11 -12.44
N MET A 79 -11.90 -2.44 -12.49
CA MET A 79 -11.80 -3.29 -11.29
C MET A 79 -10.45 -3.10 -10.59
N GLN A 80 -9.35 -3.03 -11.34
CA GLN A 80 -8.02 -2.74 -10.78
C GLN A 80 -7.92 -1.34 -10.17
N ALA A 81 -8.54 -0.34 -10.80
CA ALA A 81 -8.54 1.04 -10.32
C ALA A 81 -9.22 1.17 -8.94
N VAL A 82 -10.27 0.39 -8.67
CA VAL A 82 -10.94 0.31 -7.36
C VAL A 82 -10.18 -0.59 -6.38
N ALA A 83 -9.62 -1.72 -6.84
CA ALA A 83 -8.91 -2.66 -5.98
C ALA A 83 -7.58 -2.11 -5.43
N LYS A 84 -6.90 -1.22 -6.17
CA LYS A 84 -5.64 -0.62 -5.72
C LYS A 84 -5.80 0.23 -4.45
N PRO A 85 -6.71 1.21 -4.36
CA PRO A 85 -6.95 1.95 -3.13
C PRO A 85 -7.58 1.09 -2.04
N MET A 86 -8.39 0.09 -2.38
CA MET A 86 -8.87 -0.92 -1.42
C MET A 86 -7.71 -1.58 -0.65
N ARG A 87 -6.66 -2.02 -1.36
CA ARG A 87 -5.46 -2.62 -0.73
C ARG A 87 -4.71 -1.62 0.16
N ALA A 88 -4.70 -0.35 -0.23
CA ALA A 88 -4.11 0.71 0.59
C ALA A 88 -4.92 0.95 1.87
N LEU A 89 -6.25 0.96 1.77
CA LEU A 89 -7.17 1.05 2.90
C LEU A 89 -6.97 -0.10 3.88
N ARG A 90 -6.94 -1.36 3.40
CA ARG A 90 -6.63 -2.52 4.24
C ARG A 90 -5.31 -2.35 4.99
N LYS A 91 -4.28 -1.84 4.32
CA LYS A 91 -2.97 -1.60 4.96
C LYS A 91 -3.05 -0.51 6.04
N ALA A 92 -3.80 0.57 5.80
CA ALA A 92 -4.02 1.63 6.77
C ALA A 92 -4.77 1.13 8.00
N MET A 93 -5.86 0.37 7.81
CA MET A 93 -6.64 -0.25 8.91
C MET A 93 -5.78 -1.18 9.78
N ASN A 94 -4.92 -1.99 9.18
CA ASN A 94 -4.00 -2.87 9.93
C ASN A 94 -2.92 -2.08 10.71
N ALA A 95 -2.51 -0.93 10.17
CA ALA A 95 -1.54 -0.05 10.81
C ALA A 95 -2.16 0.78 11.93
N ASP A 96 -3.47 1.03 11.89
CA ASP A 96 -4.19 1.74 12.94
C ASP A 96 -4.17 0.94 14.24
N LYS A 97 -3.71 1.61 15.30
CA LYS A 97 -3.68 1.07 16.67
C LYS A 97 -4.70 1.75 17.57
N ALA A 98 -5.31 2.84 17.12
CA ALA A 98 -6.35 3.54 17.87
C ALA A 98 -7.68 2.78 17.76
N THR A 99 -7.96 2.23 16.58
CA THR A 99 -9.15 1.41 16.33
C THR A 99 -8.79 -0.07 16.43
N GLY A 100 -9.44 -0.81 17.33
CA GLY A 100 -9.17 -2.23 17.54
C GLY A 100 -9.60 -3.09 16.33
N PRO A 101 -9.01 -4.28 16.14
CA PRO A 101 -9.31 -5.15 15.00
C PRO A 101 -10.77 -5.64 14.96
N GLU A 102 -11.44 -5.73 16.12
CA GLU A 102 -12.85 -6.12 16.20
C GLU A 102 -13.79 -5.12 15.54
N PHE A 103 -13.46 -3.83 15.56
CA PHE A 103 -14.25 -2.80 14.87
C PHE A 103 -14.23 -3.02 13.36
N TRP A 104 -13.07 -3.39 12.82
CA TRP A 104 -12.84 -3.57 11.39
C TRP A 104 -13.35 -4.90 10.83
N ARG A 105 -13.91 -5.79 11.65
CA ARG A 105 -14.22 -7.16 11.25
C ARG A 105 -15.11 -7.23 10.02
N GLU A 106 -16.16 -6.42 9.96
CA GLU A 106 -17.09 -6.40 8.82
C GLU A 106 -16.46 -5.78 7.57
N ALA A 107 -15.73 -4.67 7.73
CA ALA A 107 -14.93 -4.10 6.65
C ALA A 107 -13.93 -5.11 6.07
N TYR A 108 -13.27 -5.91 6.90
CA TYR A 108 -12.35 -6.96 6.43
C TYR A 108 -13.06 -8.04 5.60
N VAL A 109 -14.30 -8.41 5.94
CA VAL A 109 -15.08 -9.36 5.12
C VAL A 109 -15.34 -8.79 3.72
N LEU A 110 -15.64 -7.49 3.61
CA LEU A 110 -15.84 -6.83 2.31
C LEU A 110 -14.53 -6.73 1.52
N LEU A 111 -13.44 -6.34 2.18
CA LEU A 111 -12.10 -6.31 1.60
C LEU A 111 -11.65 -7.68 1.09
N ASP A 112 -11.98 -8.75 1.81
CA ASP A 112 -11.67 -10.13 1.43
C ASP A 112 -12.48 -10.52 0.18
N LYS A 113 -13.79 -10.25 0.13
CA LYS A 113 -14.60 -10.50 -1.08
C LYS A 113 -14.07 -9.78 -2.31
N MET A 114 -13.65 -8.52 -2.15
CA MET A 114 -13.04 -7.75 -3.24
C MET A 114 -11.73 -8.39 -3.69
N GLN A 115 -10.88 -8.81 -2.75
CA GLN A 115 -9.60 -9.46 -3.08
C GLN A 115 -9.82 -10.81 -3.76
N ASP A 116 -10.74 -11.64 -3.28
CA ASP A 116 -11.11 -12.93 -3.88
C ASP A 116 -11.63 -12.74 -5.32
N GLY A 117 -12.44 -11.70 -5.54
CA GLY A 117 -12.90 -11.33 -6.88
C GLY A 117 -11.74 -10.94 -7.80
N MET A 118 -10.76 -10.19 -7.30
CA MET A 118 -9.55 -9.84 -8.07
C MET A 118 -8.62 -11.03 -8.31
N ASP A 119 -8.58 -12.00 -7.40
CA ASP A 119 -7.69 -13.18 -7.48
C ASP A 119 -8.12 -14.17 -8.58
N VAL A 120 -9.33 -14.01 -9.13
CA VAL A 120 -9.72 -14.66 -10.40
C VAL A 120 -8.77 -14.28 -11.54
N GLY A 121 -8.16 -13.09 -11.50
CA GLY A 121 -7.09 -12.68 -12.41
C GLY A 121 -7.53 -12.23 -13.80
N GLU A 122 -8.83 -12.14 -14.03
CA GLU A 122 -9.44 -11.66 -15.28
C GLU A 122 -10.75 -10.93 -14.99
N ASP A 123 -11.25 -10.18 -15.97
CA ASP A 123 -12.60 -9.62 -15.92
C ASP A 123 -13.62 -10.64 -16.43
N ALA A 124 -14.35 -11.24 -15.49
CA ALA A 124 -15.48 -12.11 -15.74
C ALA A 124 -16.77 -11.53 -15.13
N PHE A 125 -17.90 -11.79 -15.75
CA PHE A 125 -19.19 -11.39 -15.17
C PHE A 125 -19.43 -11.95 -13.76
N THR A 126 -18.80 -13.08 -13.43
CA THR A 126 -18.94 -13.75 -12.15
C THR A 126 -18.15 -13.09 -11.02
N ASN A 127 -17.05 -12.38 -11.32
CA ASN A 127 -16.24 -11.73 -10.30
C ASN A 127 -16.45 -10.22 -10.21
N ARG A 128 -17.01 -9.57 -11.24
CA ARG A 128 -17.40 -8.14 -11.17
C ARG A 128 -18.21 -7.79 -9.91
N PRO A 129 -19.28 -8.52 -9.52
CA PRO A 129 -20.06 -8.16 -8.33
C PRO A 129 -19.27 -8.32 -7.03
N ALA A 130 -18.37 -9.30 -6.96
CA ALA A 130 -17.52 -9.49 -5.79
C ALA A 130 -16.52 -8.33 -5.61
N VAL A 131 -16.02 -7.75 -6.70
CA VAL A 131 -15.12 -6.60 -6.64
C VAL A 131 -15.89 -5.30 -6.47
N LEU A 132 -16.80 -4.98 -7.39
CA LEU A 132 -17.43 -3.67 -7.47
C LEU A 132 -18.61 -3.55 -6.51
N GLY A 133 -19.45 -4.58 -6.41
CA GLY A 133 -20.56 -4.60 -5.43
C GLY A 133 -20.04 -4.50 -4.00
N SER A 134 -19.01 -5.28 -3.64
CA SER A 134 -18.40 -5.16 -2.31
C SER A 134 -17.63 -3.85 -2.12
N ALA A 135 -17.24 -3.16 -3.19
CA ALA A 135 -16.65 -1.83 -3.08
C ALA A 135 -17.69 -0.78 -2.63
N HIS A 136 -18.90 -0.82 -3.22
CA HIS A 136 -20.01 0.03 -2.77
C HIS A 136 -20.40 -0.29 -1.33
N ASP A 137 -20.59 -1.57 -1.01
CA ASP A 137 -20.92 -2.00 0.36
C ASP A 137 -19.86 -1.52 1.37
N LEU A 138 -18.57 -1.55 0.99
CA LEU A 138 -17.49 -1.08 1.85
C LEU A 138 -17.49 0.44 1.97
N SER A 139 -17.79 1.17 0.89
CA SER A 139 -17.91 2.62 0.90
C SER A 139 -18.99 3.07 1.88
N ASP A 140 -20.19 2.47 1.78
CA ASP A 140 -21.32 2.75 2.66
C ASP A 140 -20.98 2.42 4.12
N TRP A 141 -20.37 1.26 4.36
CA TRP A 141 -19.96 0.87 5.70
C TRP A 141 -18.98 1.88 6.32
N LEU A 142 -18.03 2.42 5.55
CA LEU A 142 -17.07 3.41 6.04
C LEU A 142 -17.73 4.75 6.42
N ASP A 143 -18.80 5.13 5.74
CA ASP A 143 -19.59 6.33 6.09
C ASP A 143 -20.42 6.11 7.35
N GLU A 144 -20.98 4.91 7.53
CA GLU A 144 -21.73 4.53 8.73
C GLU A 144 -20.81 4.33 9.96
N HIS A 145 -19.53 4.04 9.73
CA HIS A 145 -18.56 3.70 10.77
C HIS A 145 -17.32 4.64 10.73
N PRO A 146 -17.51 5.95 10.96
CA PRO A 146 -16.41 6.91 10.85
C PRO A 146 -15.37 6.69 11.96
N THR A 147 -14.10 6.66 11.56
CA THR A 147 -12.97 6.68 12.50
C THR A 147 -12.44 8.08 12.74
N ARG A 148 -11.84 8.28 13.91
CA ARG A 148 -11.32 9.57 14.37
C ARG A 148 -9.95 9.92 13.80
#